data_AF-A0AAW2NND9-F1
#
_entry.id   AF-A0AAW2NND9-F1
#
_cell.length_a   1.000
_cell.length_b   1.000
_cell.length_c   1.000
_cell.angle_alpha   90.00
_cell.angle_beta   90.00
_cell.angle_gamma   90.00
#
_symmetry.space_group_name_H-M   'P 1'
#
loop_
_entity.id
_entity.type
_entity.pdbx_description
1 polymer ?
#
loop_
_entity_poly.entity_id
_entity_poly.type
_entity_poly.pdbx_seq_one_letter_code
_entity_poly.pdbx_strand_id
1 'polypeptide(L)'
;MAFQDFDLISQRRQEERRRKKKKIIIAVTLSVLILLIAGAAVAVVMYQNNQDVNTKESHKTPGPPKPKAVSVSDKTEKVVRAVCATTDYQKTCEDSLIKSVKPNSTSLHESILRAAFSAASDEIDKAVKKASDLKFDSPLKKKAFEDCLELLEDAKEELNSSTAFIDGKDMENCRP
;
A
#
# COMPACT_ATOMS: atom_id res chain seq x y z
N MET A 1 -21.75 -40.14 22.56
CA MET A 1 -21.29 -38.82 23.05
C MET A 1 -19.76 -38.74 23.16
N ALA A 2 -18.98 -39.32 22.24
CA ALA A 2 -17.51 -39.41 22.35
C ALA A 2 -16.74 -38.33 21.55
N PHE A 3 -17.43 -37.50 20.76
CA PHE A 3 -16.79 -36.48 19.91
C PHE A 3 -16.48 -35.17 20.64
N GLN A 4 -17.17 -34.84 21.74
CA GLN A 4 -16.95 -33.57 22.46
C GLN A 4 -15.63 -33.54 23.25
N ASP A 5 -15.16 -34.70 23.73
CA ASP A 5 -13.90 -34.77 24.49
C ASP A 5 -12.66 -34.45 23.62
N PHE A 6 -12.69 -34.78 22.33
CA PHE A 6 -11.58 -34.48 21.42
C PHE A 6 -11.40 -32.98 21.19
N ASP A 7 -12.50 -32.21 21.16
CA ASP A 7 -12.45 -30.76 20.95
C ASP A 7 -11.86 -30.03 22.15
N LEU A 8 -12.20 -30.47 23.37
CA LEU A 8 -11.65 -29.91 24.61
C LEU A 8 -10.13 -30.13 24.73
N ILE A 9 -9.65 -31.30 24.28
CA ILE A 9 -8.23 -31.67 24.27
C ILE A 9 -7.46 -30.87 23.20
N SER A 10 -8.08 -30.60 22.05
CA SER A 10 -7.47 -29.84 20.96
C SER A 10 -7.28 -28.36 21.34
N GLN A 11 -8.28 -27.75 21.99
CA GLN A 11 -8.23 -26.36 22.43
C GLN A 11 -7.12 -26.11 23.45
N ARG A 12 -6.97 -26.96 24.48
CA ARG A 12 -5.89 -26.82 25.48
C ARG A 12 -4.51 -26.87 24.83
N ARG A 13 -4.28 -27.78 23.87
CA ARG A 13 -2.99 -27.84 23.14
C ARG A 13 -2.74 -26.60 22.30
N GLN A 14 -3.77 -26.00 21.71
CA GLN A 14 -3.61 -24.75 20.97
C GLN A 14 -3.28 -23.57 21.89
N GLU A 15 -3.90 -23.48 23.06
CA GLU A 15 -3.58 -22.44 24.04
C GLU A 15 -2.15 -22.55 24.57
N GLU A 16 -1.67 -23.77 24.87
CA GLU A 16 -0.28 -23.97 25.27
C GLU A 16 0.70 -23.58 24.14
N ARG A 17 0.41 -23.95 22.89
CA ARG A 17 1.21 -23.53 21.73
C ARG A 17 1.16 -22.02 21.53
N ARG A 18 -0.02 -21.39 21.69
CA ARG A 18 -0.19 -19.93 21.58
C ARG A 18 0.55 -19.20 22.71
N ARG A 19 0.52 -19.70 23.95
CA ARG A 19 1.27 -19.14 25.09
C ARG A 19 2.78 -19.27 24.87
N LYS A 20 3.26 -20.43 24.42
CA LYS A 20 4.68 -20.64 24.07
C LYS A 20 5.12 -19.73 22.91
N LYS A 21 4.32 -19.66 21.83
CA LYS A 21 4.58 -18.77 20.68
C LYS A 21 4.57 -17.29 21.07
N LYS A 22 3.61 -16.83 21.90
CA LYS A 22 3.57 -15.45 22.39
C LYS A 22 4.81 -15.09 23.21
N LYS A 23 5.28 -15.99 24.08
CA LYS A 23 6.52 -15.77 24.85
C LYS A 23 7.75 -15.68 23.94
N ILE A 24 7.83 -16.52 22.90
CA ILE A 24 8.91 -16.46 21.90
C ILE A 24 8.85 -15.14 21.11
N ILE A 25 7.66 -14.74 20.65
CA ILE A 25 7.49 -13.48 19.89
C ILE A 25 7.93 -12.28 20.73
N ILE A 26 7.51 -12.20 21.99
CA ILE A 26 7.89 -11.10 22.89
C ILE A 26 9.40 -11.07 23.14
N ALA A 27 10.03 -12.24 23.33
CA ALA A 27 11.49 -12.31 23.52
C ALA A 27 12.26 -11.85 22.27
N VAL A 28 11.80 -12.26 21.08
CA VAL A 28 12.43 -11.87 19.81
C VAL A 28 12.27 -10.37 19.57
N THR A 29 11.07 -9.81 19.74
CA THR A 29 10.86 -8.36 19.53
C THR A 29 11.71 -7.50 20.45
N LEU A 30 11.84 -7.88 21.74
CA LEU A 30 12.70 -7.18 22.68
C LEU A 30 14.18 -7.26 22.29
N SER A 31 14.66 -8.41 21.85
CA SER A 31 16.05 -8.58 21.40
C SER A 31 16.39 -7.69 20.18
N VAL A 32 15.47 -7.58 19.22
CA VAL A 32 15.66 -6.75 18.02
C VAL A 32 15.71 -5.28 18.36
N LEU A 33 14.83 -4.80 19.25
CA LEU A 33 14.83 -3.40 19.68
C LEU A 33 16.15 -3.00 20.36
N ILE A 34 16.71 -3.88 21.21
CA ILE A 34 17.99 -3.63 21.87
C ILE A 34 19.15 -3.55 20.85
N LEU A 35 19.16 -4.43 19.84
CA LEU A 35 20.19 -4.41 18.79
C LEU A 35 20.14 -3.14 17.93
N LEU A 36 18.94 -2.63 17.61
CA LEU A 36 18.79 -1.39 16.84
C LEU A 36 19.33 -0.17 17.58
N ILE A 37 19.07 -0.08 18.89
CA ILE A 37 19.57 1.03 19.73
C ILE A 37 21.10 0.97 19.83
N ALA A 38 21.67 -0.22 20.06
CA ALA A 38 23.13 -0.39 20.12
C ALA A 38 23.80 -0.08 18.77
N GLY A 39 23.21 -0.49 17.65
CA GLY A 39 23.72 -0.19 16.30
C GLY A 39 23.71 1.32 15.98
N ALA A 40 22.65 2.03 16.34
CA ALA A 40 22.55 3.48 16.12
C ALA A 40 23.61 4.27 16.91
N ALA A 41 23.89 3.88 18.16
CA ALA A 41 24.91 4.53 18.98
C ALA A 41 26.32 4.41 18.37
N VAL A 42 26.68 3.22 17.88
CA VAL A 42 27.98 2.98 17.21
C VAL A 42 28.07 3.75 15.88
N ALA A 43 26.98 3.81 15.11
CA ALA A 43 26.95 4.54 13.85
C ALA A 43 27.14 6.06 14.04
N VAL A 44 26.51 6.66 15.05
CA VAL A 44 26.62 8.10 15.34
C VAL A 44 28.02 8.48 15.81
N VAL A 45 28.68 7.64 16.62
CA VAL A 45 30.07 7.88 17.07
C VAL A 45 31.05 7.78 15.89
N MET A 46 30.86 6.82 14.98
CA MET A 46 31.65 6.71 13.76
C MET A 46 31.42 7.89 12.78
N TYR A 47 30.19 8.41 12.71
CA TYR A 47 29.85 9.52 11.81
C TYR A 47 30.38 10.88 12.31
N GLN A 48 30.44 11.10 13.63
CA GLN A 48 30.97 12.34 14.21
C GLN A 48 32.50 12.46 14.10
N ASN A 49 33.22 11.38 13.81
CA ASN A 49 34.68 11.39 13.63
C ASN A 49 35.11 11.81 12.20
N ASN A 50 34.18 12.16 11.31
CA ASN A 50 34.48 12.41 9.90
C ASN A 50 33.97 13.76 9.37
N GLN A 51 33.78 14.76 10.25
CA GLN A 51 33.32 16.08 9.84
C GLN A 51 34.21 17.21 10.40
N ASP A 52 35.33 17.46 9.71
CA ASP A 52 36.06 18.72 9.79
C ASP A 52 35.39 19.78 8.90
N VAL A 53 34.82 20.77 9.60
CA VAL A 53 34.60 22.19 9.29
C VAL A 53 34.77 22.68 7.84
N ASN A 54 33.71 23.27 7.27
CA ASN A 54 33.83 24.57 6.59
C ASN A 54 32.52 25.39 6.66
N THR A 55 32.54 26.37 7.55
CA THR A 55 31.61 27.47 7.70
C THR A 55 31.71 28.42 6.50
N LYS A 56 30.58 28.79 5.89
CA LYS A 56 30.39 30.14 5.32
C LYS A 56 28.97 30.63 5.59
N GLU A 57 28.89 31.59 6.51
CA GLU A 57 27.77 32.51 6.65
C GLU A 57 27.51 33.27 5.34
N SER A 58 26.24 33.53 5.03
CA SER A 58 25.86 34.79 4.41
C SER A 58 24.47 35.22 4.89
N HIS A 59 24.50 36.36 5.55
CA HIS A 59 23.45 37.03 6.29
C HIS A 59 22.47 37.73 5.33
N LYS A 60 21.16 37.43 5.37
CA LYS A 60 20.10 38.40 5.01
C LYS A 60 18.85 38.23 5.88
N THR A 61 18.44 39.36 6.43
CA THR A 61 17.47 39.68 7.48
C THR A 61 16.03 39.15 7.28
N PRO A 62 15.24 38.90 8.36
CA PRO A 62 13.89 38.35 8.28
C PRO A 62 12.83 39.43 8.01
N GLY A 63 12.03 39.25 6.96
CA GLY A 63 10.72 39.91 6.82
C GLY A 63 9.61 39.04 7.43
N PRO A 64 8.48 39.62 7.89
CA PRO A 64 7.44 38.91 8.62
C PRO A 64 6.80 37.81 7.75
N PRO A 65 6.45 36.64 8.32
CA PRO A 65 5.89 35.54 7.54
C PRO A 65 4.48 35.92 7.07
N LYS A 66 4.36 36.22 5.77
CA LYS A 66 3.06 36.15 5.09
C LYS A 66 2.52 34.72 5.28
N PRO A 67 1.26 34.53 5.70
CA PRO A 67 0.68 33.20 5.76
C PRO A 67 0.78 32.58 4.36
N LYS A 68 1.53 31.49 4.22
CA LYS A 68 1.53 30.70 3.00
C LYS A 68 0.09 30.24 2.81
N ALA A 69 -0.59 30.80 1.81
CA ALA A 69 -1.83 30.24 1.32
C ALA A 69 -1.53 28.78 0.98
N VAL A 70 -2.11 27.87 1.77
CA VAL A 70 -2.06 26.42 1.50
C VAL A 70 -2.58 26.26 0.08
N SER A 71 -1.71 25.80 -0.80
CA SER A 71 -2.05 25.62 -2.19
C SER A 71 -3.11 24.55 -2.28
N VAL A 72 -4.01 24.71 -3.23
CA VAL A 72 -5.21 23.90 -3.33
C VAL A 72 -4.88 22.42 -3.66
N SER A 73 -3.69 22.16 -4.22
CA SER A 73 -3.10 20.82 -4.37
C SER A 73 -2.81 20.11 -3.04
N ASP A 74 -2.54 20.85 -1.96
CA ASP A 74 -2.18 20.28 -0.65
C ASP A 74 -3.35 19.47 -0.02
N LYS A 75 -4.61 19.78 -0.35
CA LYS A 75 -5.78 19.03 0.15
C LYS A 75 -5.94 17.68 -0.55
N THR A 76 -5.87 17.65 -1.88
CA THR A 76 -5.93 16.41 -2.67
C THR A 76 -4.80 15.47 -2.29
N GLU A 77 -3.56 15.99 -2.19
CA GLU A 77 -2.41 15.17 -1.79
C GLU A 77 -2.58 14.55 -0.40
N LYS A 78 -3.10 15.30 0.58
CA LYS A 78 -3.36 14.76 1.93
C LYS A 78 -4.38 13.62 1.93
N VAL A 79 -5.46 13.75 1.16
CA VAL A 79 -6.48 12.69 1.06
C VAL A 79 -5.92 11.46 0.36
N VAL A 80 -5.19 11.64 -0.75
CA VAL A 80 -4.54 10.53 -1.46
C VAL A 80 -3.54 9.82 -0.54
N ARG A 81 -2.70 10.56 0.20
CA ARG A 81 -1.79 9.97 1.19
C ARG A 81 -2.52 9.17 2.27
N ALA A 82 -3.63 9.69 2.78
CA ALA A 82 -4.42 8.99 3.80
C ALA A 82 -5.02 7.68 3.29
N VAL A 83 -5.54 7.67 2.04
CA VAL A 83 -6.05 6.45 1.39
C VAL A 83 -4.91 5.47 1.11
N CYS A 84 -3.78 5.94 0.58
CA CYS A 84 -2.65 5.08 0.25
C CYS A 84 -1.94 4.51 1.49
N ALA A 85 -1.99 5.19 2.64
CA ALA A 85 -1.39 4.72 3.88
C ALA A 85 -1.94 3.37 4.37
N THR A 86 -3.16 3.00 3.99
CA THR A 86 -3.77 1.70 4.33
C THR A 86 -3.44 0.58 3.35
N THR A 87 -2.68 0.88 2.28
CA THR A 87 -2.30 -0.09 1.25
C THR A 87 -0.90 -0.66 1.49
N ASP A 88 -0.65 -1.89 1.06
CA ASP A 88 0.68 -2.51 1.16
C ASP A 88 1.74 -1.80 0.28
N TYR A 89 1.30 -1.18 -0.82
CA TYR A 89 2.16 -0.51 -1.80
C TYR A 89 1.92 1.00 -1.81
N GLN A 90 2.10 1.65 -0.65
CA GLN A 90 1.80 3.06 -0.42
C GLN A 90 2.36 3.98 -1.51
N LYS A 91 3.65 3.84 -1.84
CA LYS A 91 4.32 4.70 -2.82
C LYS A 91 3.73 4.53 -4.23
N THR A 92 3.49 3.29 -4.65
CA THR A 92 2.85 3.01 -5.95
C THR A 92 1.43 3.58 -6.01
N CYS A 93 0.67 3.45 -4.93
CA CYS A 93 -0.65 4.05 -4.82
C CYS A 93 -0.59 5.58 -4.98
N GLU A 94 0.30 6.26 -4.26
CA GLU A 94 0.47 7.72 -4.36
C GLU A 94 0.86 8.14 -5.79
N ASP A 95 1.86 7.48 -6.36
CA ASP A 95 2.39 7.80 -7.70
C ASP A 95 1.33 7.60 -8.81
N SER A 96 0.44 6.62 -8.65
CA SER A 96 -0.66 6.33 -9.57
C SER A 96 -1.83 7.31 -9.44
N LEU A 97 -2.14 7.77 -8.23
CA LEU A 97 -3.32 8.60 -7.96
C LEU A 97 -3.06 10.10 -8.07
N ILE A 98 -1.91 10.59 -7.60
CA ILE A 98 -1.61 12.03 -7.57
C ILE A 98 -1.66 12.65 -8.98
N LYS A 99 -1.27 11.88 -10.00
CA LYS A 99 -1.27 12.32 -11.40
C LYS A 99 -2.66 12.27 -12.06
N SER A 100 -3.56 11.47 -11.50
CA SER A 100 -4.82 11.09 -12.14
C SER A 100 -6.03 11.81 -11.54
N VAL A 101 -5.91 12.32 -10.32
CA VAL A 101 -6.99 13.03 -9.62
C VAL A 101 -6.97 14.52 -9.96
N LYS A 102 -8.08 15.04 -10.50
CA LYS A 102 -8.25 16.47 -10.76
C LYS A 102 -8.37 17.26 -9.45
N PRO A 103 -7.58 18.33 -9.24
CA PRO A 103 -7.74 19.19 -8.07
C PRO A 103 -9.10 19.91 -8.12
N ASN A 104 -9.74 20.09 -6.96
CA ASN A 104 -11.01 20.85 -6.78
C ASN A 104 -12.32 20.20 -7.23
N SER A 105 -12.46 18.87 -7.23
CA SER A 105 -13.80 18.30 -7.37
C SER A 105 -14.56 18.33 -6.04
N THR A 106 -15.82 18.77 -6.08
CA THR A 106 -16.80 18.57 -4.99
C THR A 106 -16.98 17.06 -4.69
N SER A 107 -16.60 16.21 -5.65
CA SER A 107 -16.59 14.76 -5.63
C SER A 107 -15.18 14.17 -5.48
N LEU A 108 -14.36 14.70 -4.55
CA LEU A 108 -12.96 14.25 -4.40
C LEU A 108 -12.82 12.75 -4.10
N HIS A 109 -13.74 12.18 -3.31
CA HIS A 109 -13.73 10.75 -3.01
C HIS A 109 -14.05 9.90 -4.25
N GLU A 110 -15.05 10.31 -5.04
CA GLU A 110 -15.45 9.62 -6.26
C GLU A 110 -14.36 9.71 -7.33
N SER A 111 -13.68 10.85 -7.43
CA SER A 111 -12.57 11.04 -8.38
C SER A 111 -11.35 10.20 -8.00
N ILE A 112 -11.08 10.00 -6.70
CA ILE A 112 -10.05 9.07 -6.21
C ILE A 112 -10.40 7.63 -6.56
N LEU A 113 -11.65 7.19 -6.31
CA LEU A 113 -12.09 5.83 -6.64
C LEU A 113 -12.02 5.57 -8.14
N ARG A 114 -12.49 6.51 -8.97
CA ARG A 114 -12.40 6.43 -10.42
C ARG A 114 -10.95 6.35 -10.89
N ALA A 115 -10.07 7.18 -10.34
CA ALA A 115 -8.66 7.16 -10.66
C ALA A 115 -8.01 5.82 -10.26
N ALA A 116 -8.38 5.24 -9.13
CA ALA A 116 -7.87 3.94 -8.68
C ALA A 116 -8.29 2.81 -9.61
N PHE A 117 -9.58 2.73 -9.96
CA PHE A 117 -10.09 1.71 -10.87
C PHE A 117 -9.51 1.86 -12.28
N SER A 118 -9.42 3.08 -12.80
CA SER A 118 -8.79 3.34 -14.10
C SER A 118 -7.31 2.93 -14.10
N ALA A 119 -6.56 3.27 -13.06
CA ALA A 119 -5.15 2.89 -12.95
C ALA A 119 -4.97 1.36 -12.88
N ALA A 120 -5.86 0.67 -12.16
CA ALA A 120 -5.85 -0.79 -12.09
C ALA A 120 -6.18 -1.44 -13.45
N SER A 121 -7.24 -0.98 -14.12
CA SER A 121 -7.62 -1.45 -15.47
C SER A 121 -6.49 -1.26 -16.49
N ASP A 122 -5.80 -0.11 -16.45
CA ASP A 122 -4.68 0.20 -17.34
C ASP A 122 -3.48 -0.73 -17.09
N GLU A 123 -3.15 -1.04 -15.83
CA GLU A 123 -2.07 -1.97 -15.51
C GLU A 123 -2.42 -3.42 -15.85
N ILE A 124 -3.68 -3.83 -15.68
CA ILE A 124 -4.16 -5.15 -16.14
C ILE A 124 -3.98 -5.28 -17.66
N ASP A 125 -4.40 -4.26 -18.43
CA ASP A 125 -4.25 -4.27 -19.89
C ASP A 125 -2.78 -4.38 -20.33
N LYS A 126 -1.88 -3.66 -19.64
CA LYS A 126 -0.43 -3.78 -19.86
C LYS A 126 0.10 -5.15 -19.49
N ALA A 127 -0.39 -5.73 -18.39
CA ALA A 127 0.03 -7.06 -17.93
C ALA A 127 -0.40 -8.13 -18.92
N VAL A 128 -1.66 -8.14 -19.34
CA VAL A 128 -2.21 -9.07 -20.35
C VAL A 128 -1.42 -8.96 -21.66
N LYS A 129 -1.19 -7.75 -22.18
CA LYS A 129 -0.40 -7.52 -23.40
C LYS A 129 1.05 -8.01 -23.31
N LYS A 130 1.68 -7.86 -22.14
CA LYS A 130 3.05 -8.38 -21.94
C LYS A 130 3.06 -9.89 -21.80
N ALA A 131 2.02 -10.44 -21.20
CA ALA A 131 1.94 -11.85 -20.85
C ALA A 131 1.45 -12.70 -22.04
N SER A 132 0.74 -12.12 -23.01
CA SER A 132 0.29 -12.81 -24.25
C SER A 132 1.44 -13.36 -25.11
N ASP A 133 2.65 -12.80 -24.97
CA ASP A 133 3.83 -13.24 -25.70
C ASP A 133 4.57 -14.42 -25.04
N LEU A 134 4.09 -14.89 -23.87
CA LEU A 134 4.71 -16.00 -23.16
C LEU A 134 4.54 -17.33 -23.91
N LYS A 135 5.64 -18.08 -23.98
CA LYS A 135 5.68 -19.42 -24.59
C LYS A 135 5.66 -20.47 -23.51
N PHE A 136 4.89 -21.53 -23.74
CA PHE A 136 4.73 -22.64 -22.81
C PHE A 136 5.27 -23.93 -23.40
N ASP A 137 5.91 -24.72 -22.55
CA ASP A 137 6.50 -26.03 -22.86
C ASP A 137 5.46 -27.17 -22.86
N SER A 138 4.27 -26.93 -22.31
CA SER A 138 3.18 -27.91 -22.31
C SER A 138 1.82 -27.27 -22.60
N PRO A 139 0.89 -28.02 -23.24
CA PRO A 139 -0.46 -27.52 -23.51
C PRO A 139 -1.26 -27.28 -22.23
N LEU A 140 -0.96 -28.03 -21.15
CA LEU A 140 -1.61 -27.83 -19.85
C LEU A 140 -1.24 -26.47 -19.24
N LYS A 141 0.04 -26.09 -19.29
CA LYS A 141 0.50 -24.79 -18.80
C LYS A 141 -0.07 -23.64 -19.62
N LYS A 142 -0.15 -23.83 -20.94
CA LYS A 142 -0.78 -22.84 -21.84
C LYS A 142 -2.25 -22.61 -21.47
N LYS A 143 -3.04 -23.68 -21.31
CA LYS A 143 -4.45 -23.55 -20.91
C LYS A 143 -4.63 -22.88 -19.56
N ALA A 144 -3.89 -23.31 -18.54
CA ALA A 144 -3.97 -22.69 -17.22
C ALA A 144 -3.60 -21.20 -17.26
N PHE A 145 -2.70 -20.81 -18.16
CA PHE A 145 -2.37 -19.42 -18.38
C PHE A 145 -3.45 -18.64 -19.14
N GLU A 146 -4.09 -19.25 -20.14
CA GLU A 146 -5.26 -18.67 -20.82
C GLU A 146 -6.40 -18.41 -19.82
N ASP A 147 -6.68 -19.33 -18.89
CA ASP A 147 -7.67 -19.13 -17.82
C ASP A 147 -7.31 -17.92 -16.93
N CYS A 148 -6.01 -17.72 -16.64
CA CYS A 148 -5.55 -16.54 -15.90
C CYS A 148 -5.76 -15.23 -16.68
N LEU A 149 -5.61 -15.26 -18.01
CA LEU A 149 -5.84 -14.08 -18.85
C LEU A 149 -7.33 -13.74 -18.92
N GLU A 150 -8.19 -14.73 -19.07
CA GLU A 150 -9.65 -14.55 -19.05
C GLU A 150 -10.10 -13.92 -17.72
N LEU A 151 -9.61 -14.44 -16.59
CA LEU A 151 -9.92 -13.87 -15.28
C LEU A 151 -9.46 -12.41 -15.12
N LEU A 152 -8.33 -12.04 -15.73
CA LEU A 152 -7.85 -10.65 -15.74
C LEU A 152 -8.72 -9.75 -16.63
N GLU A 153 -9.19 -10.25 -17.77
CA GLU A 153 -10.10 -9.53 -18.65
C GLU A 153 -11.46 -9.30 -17.99
N ASP A 154 -12.01 -10.32 -17.33
CA ASP A 154 -13.24 -10.20 -16.53
C ASP A 154 -13.08 -9.15 -15.42
N ALA A 155 -11.98 -9.21 -14.66
CA ALA A 155 -11.70 -8.23 -13.61
C ALA A 155 -11.59 -6.80 -14.17
N LYS A 156 -11.01 -6.62 -15.36
CA LYS A 156 -10.94 -5.32 -16.03
C LYS A 156 -12.33 -4.82 -16.42
N GLU A 157 -13.22 -5.70 -16.91
CA GLU A 157 -14.59 -5.33 -17.24
C GLU A 157 -15.36 -4.89 -15.98
N GLU A 158 -15.23 -5.62 -14.87
CA GLU A 158 -15.83 -5.27 -13.58
C GLU A 158 -15.32 -3.93 -13.03
N LEU A 159 -14.01 -3.66 -13.13
CA LEU A 159 -13.42 -2.38 -12.74
C LEU A 159 -14.00 -1.23 -13.59
N ASN A 160 -14.10 -1.42 -14.90
CA ASN A 160 -14.66 -0.41 -15.80
C ASN A 160 -16.15 -0.17 -15.54
N SER A 161 -16.92 -1.25 -15.29
CA SER A 161 -18.32 -1.16 -14.87
C SER A 161 -18.47 -0.36 -13.57
N SER A 162 -17.58 -0.60 -12.60
CA SER A 162 -17.54 0.15 -11.34
C SER A 162 -17.27 1.64 -11.55
N THR A 163 -16.43 2.02 -12.53
CA THR A 163 -16.24 3.44 -12.88
C THR A 163 -17.48 4.09 -13.49
N ALA A 164 -18.25 3.37 -14.29
CA ALA A 164 -19.50 3.87 -14.85
C ALA A 164 -20.58 4.04 -13.78
N PHE A 165 -20.60 3.14 -12.79
CA PHE A 165 -21.51 3.20 -11.66
C PHE A 165 -21.28 4.43 -10.76
N ILE A 166 -20.02 4.82 -10.55
CA ILE A 166 -19.66 6.05 -9.83
C ILE A 166 -20.24 7.29 -10.52
N ASP A 167 -20.28 7.33 -11.85
CA ASP A 167 -20.94 8.42 -12.60
C ASP A 167 -22.48 8.37 -12.49
N GLY A 168 -23.03 7.19 -12.16
CA GLY A 168 -24.46 6.90 -12.01
C GLY A 168 -24.97 6.92 -10.56
N LYS A 169 -24.50 7.84 -9.70
CA LYS A 169 -25.12 8.28 -8.44
C LYS A 169 -25.73 7.25 -7.44
N ASP A 170 -25.35 5.97 -7.49
CA ASP A 170 -25.86 4.95 -6.57
C ASP A 170 -24.73 4.22 -5.82
N MET A 171 -23.75 4.92 -5.22
CA MET A 171 -22.59 4.31 -4.50
C MET A 171 -22.89 3.18 -3.47
N GLU A 172 -24.15 2.91 -3.14
CA GLU A 172 -24.62 1.83 -2.26
C GLU A 172 -24.32 0.40 -2.75
N ASN A 173 -24.15 0.18 -4.07
CA ASN A 173 -23.85 -1.16 -4.60
C ASN A 173 -22.36 -1.43 -4.87
N CYS A 174 -21.46 -0.51 -4.53
CA CYS A 174 -20.02 -0.78 -4.59
C CYS A 174 -19.67 -1.74 -3.44
N ARG A 175 -19.86 -3.05 -3.68
CA ARG A 175 -19.65 -4.12 -2.69
C ARG A 175 -18.15 -4.21 -2.36
N PRO A 176 -17.76 -4.21 -1.07
CA PRO A 176 -16.39 -4.45 -0.65
C PRO A 176 -15.92 -5.88 -0.92
#